data_AF-A0A229S8Q6-F1
#
_entry.id   AF-A0A229S8Q6-F1
#
_cell.length_a   1.000
_cell.length_b   1.000
_cell.length_c   1.000
_cell.angle_alpha   90.00
_cell.angle_beta   90.00
_cell.angle_gamma   90.00
#
_symmetry.space_group_name_H-M   'P 1'
#
loop_
_entity.id
_entity.type
_entity.pdbx_description
1 polymer ?
#
loop_
_entity_poly.entity_id
_entity_poly.type
_entity_poly.pdbx_seq_one_letter_code
_entity_poly.pdbx_strand_id
1 'polypeptide(L)'
;MGLFAGVPFVLALLTAVRAPKTHVLLDYWHVLAKITDDNGDLLLRQIFTYHLDQPFVLPSLLFWADTAWFGGDNRILTVLAVLLTAGIVALLGSMLPKSMPAVTKAALTAGFSWLLLTSHATELWLQGTNGISWVPAVFFCVLAIACAHHGRTWTACLAAVFGCLSFGAALPIWFVLALIAWLRKDPRSRVMVPAGAGIVVVTAWFLTRPSSPQSLASSAFDPDGRMAVAAAALGGLWSAEVATVAIIAGGITLGALALVAAGPVHDRVTHARPSAVNAGWVALAAYATMLAAMLAMGRTTDQVPGGNVGLISRYVVIGALATSALLVLLALNRPQWSQRSLVAIVVAVALTTHAIGGAKANRVRHDYAPLNLAAIALRVDAPAVLDALHIQRAAAPAARALGAYPFNDAFTLGCGGPELGTRLPVPTLPLLPRATQTGDTRGETSTPLTGDTLITGWAAINGTRPDCVLLVDQNDIVIGGGITGLPSTTAKTKNPPPEGTTWHAVAPPNTTIGSVIVTHQGRFYRVPQAETEIG
;
A
#
# COMPACT_ATOMS: atom_id res chain seq x y z
N MET A 1 10.97 -18.60 18.78
CA MET A 1 9.89 -18.52 17.77
C MET A 1 8.88 -17.41 18.04
N GLY A 2 8.34 -17.26 19.26
CA GLY A 2 7.45 -16.13 19.59
C GLY A 2 8.07 -14.75 19.30
N LEU A 3 9.28 -14.48 19.81
CA LEU A 3 10.03 -13.25 19.48
C LEU A 3 10.25 -13.09 17.97
N PHE A 4 10.62 -14.17 17.28
CA PHE A 4 10.85 -14.17 15.83
C PHE A 4 9.58 -13.82 15.04
N ALA A 5 8.40 -14.25 15.48
CA ALA A 5 7.12 -13.88 14.88
C ALA A 5 6.70 -12.42 15.16
N GLY A 6 7.17 -11.84 16.27
CA GLY A 6 6.84 -10.46 16.65
C GLY A 6 7.61 -9.39 15.87
N VAL A 7 8.83 -9.70 15.41
CA VAL A 7 9.71 -8.76 14.69
C VAL A 7 9.03 -8.08 13.48
N PRO A 8 8.50 -8.82 12.48
CA PRO A 8 7.92 -8.17 11.29
C PRO A 8 6.67 -7.34 11.62
N PHE A 9 5.89 -7.74 12.63
CA PHE A 9 4.77 -6.93 13.14
C PHE A 9 5.24 -5.60 13.72
N VAL A 10 6.25 -5.60 14.59
CA VAL A 10 6.81 -4.38 15.16
C VAL A 10 7.40 -3.49 14.08
N LEU A 11 8.11 -4.05 13.10
CA LEU A 11 8.68 -3.29 11.98
C LEU A 11 7.60 -2.66 11.09
N ALA A 12 6.53 -3.39 10.77
CA ALA A 12 5.40 -2.87 10.02
C ALA A 12 4.67 -1.77 10.80
N LEU A 13 4.46 -1.96 12.11
CA LEU A 13 3.84 -0.96 12.97
C LEU A 13 4.68 0.30 13.10
N LEU A 14 6.00 0.16 13.28
CA LEU A 14 6.94 1.29 13.29
C LEU A 14 6.93 2.06 11.97
N THR A 15 6.76 1.36 10.85
CA THR A 15 6.61 1.98 9.53
C THR A 15 5.28 2.74 9.44
N ALA A 16 4.18 2.15 9.91
CA ALA A 16 2.84 2.75 9.90
C ALA A 16 2.75 4.02 10.76
N VAL A 17 3.29 4.00 11.99
CA VAL A 17 3.26 5.18 12.88
C VAL A 17 4.18 6.31 12.42
N ARG A 18 5.19 6.00 11.59
CA ARG A 18 6.09 6.98 10.94
C ARG A 18 5.63 7.37 9.54
N ALA A 19 4.50 6.84 9.06
CA ALA A 19 3.93 7.27 7.79
C ALA A 19 3.54 8.77 7.88
N PRO A 20 3.48 9.47 6.73
CA PRO A 20 2.97 10.84 6.68
C PRO A 20 1.55 10.93 7.26
N LYS A 21 1.21 12.08 7.86
CA LYS A 21 -0.16 12.35 8.35
C LYS A 21 -1.17 12.51 7.21
N THR A 22 -0.78 13.17 6.12
CA THR A 22 -1.65 13.35 4.95
C THR A 22 -1.83 12.03 4.22
N HIS A 23 -3.07 11.75 3.81
CA HIS A 23 -3.35 10.77 2.76
C HIS A 23 -2.82 11.30 1.43
N VAL A 24 -1.85 10.61 0.84
CA VAL A 24 -1.15 11.13 -0.35
C VAL A 24 -1.66 10.53 -1.67
N LEU A 25 -2.68 9.67 -1.65
CA LEU A 25 -3.24 9.05 -2.85
C LEU A 25 -4.60 9.64 -3.22
N LEU A 26 -4.80 9.79 -4.53
CA LEU A 26 -6.02 10.31 -5.16
C LEU A 26 -7.29 9.60 -4.69
N ASP A 27 -7.22 8.27 -4.54
CA ASP A 27 -8.39 7.44 -4.25
C ASP A 27 -9.06 7.81 -2.91
N TYR A 28 -8.28 8.19 -1.89
CA TYR A 28 -8.85 8.61 -0.60
C TYR A 28 -9.69 9.88 -0.77
N TRP A 29 -9.10 10.90 -1.36
CA TRP A 29 -9.76 12.20 -1.56
C TRP A 29 -10.96 12.07 -2.50
N HIS A 30 -10.82 11.29 -3.57
CA HIS A 30 -11.91 11.04 -4.50
C HIS A 30 -13.09 10.34 -3.83
N VAL A 31 -12.83 9.29 -3.05
CA VAL A 31 -13.89 8.56 -2.32
C VAL A 31 -14.51 9.47 -1.25
N LEU A 32 -13.71 10.22 -0.51
CA LEU A 32 -14.20 11.16 0.51
C LEU A 32 -15.15 12.21 -0.10
N ALA A 33 -14.74 12.87 -1.19
CA ALA A 33 -15.55 13.87 -1.90
C ALA A 33 -16.85 13.29 -2.48
N LYS A 34 -16.84 11.99 -2.78
CA LYS A 34 -18.00 11.30 -3.36
C LYS A 34 -19.05 10.94 -2.32
N ILE A 35 -18.61 10.56 -1.12
CA ILE A 35 -19.50 10.06 -0.05
C ILE A 35 -19.81 11.12 0.99
N THR A 36 -19.28 12.34 0.87
CA THR A 36 -19.42 13.41 1.86
C THR A 36 -19.84 14.67 1.15
N ASP A 37 -20.81 15.40 1.71
CA ASP A 37 -21.16 16.73 1.19
C ASP A 37 -20.21 17.83 1.72
N ASP A 38 -20.43 19.06 1.26
CA ASP A 38 -19.59 20.21 1.65
C ASP A 38 -19.74 20.61 3.13
N ASN A 39 -20.76 20.09 3.83
CA ASN A 39 -20.96 20.29 5.27
C ASN A 39 -20.30 19.20 6.13
N GLY A 40 -19.78 18.14 5.50
CA GLY A 40 -19.19 16.99 6.19
C GLY A 40 -20.17 15.83 6.42
N ASP A 41 -21.42 15.93 5.96
CA ASP A 41 -22.43 14.90 6.17
C ASP A 41 -22.24 13.72 5.23
N LEU A 42 -22.45 12.51 5.77
CA LEU A 42 -22.31 11.26 5.04
C LEU A 42 -23.47 11.03 4.07
N LEU A 43 -23.16 10.96 2.78
CA LEU A 43 -24.10 10.64 1.70
C LEU A 43 -24.29 9.12 1.60
N LEU A 44 -25.14 8.54 2.45
CA LEU A 44 -25.36 7.09 2.58
C LEU A 44 -25.58 6.36 1.24
N ARG A 45 -26.32 6.96 0.31
CA ARG A 45 -26.57 6.37 -1.01
C ARG A 45 -25.29 6.20 -1.83
N GLN A 46 -24.35 7.12 -1.70
CA GLN A 46 -23.10 7.12 -2.45
C GLN A 46 -22.13 6.03 -1.97
N ILE A 47 -22.26 5.56 -0.74
CA ILE A 47 -21.42 4.49 -0.18
C ILE A 47 -21.56 3.19 -0.97
N PHE A 48 -22.76 2.90 -1.49
CA PHE A 48 -23.05 1.69 -2.26
C PHE A 48 -22.64 1.76 -3.73
N THR A 49 -21.99 2.84 -4.15
CA THR A 49 -21.57 3.00 -5.54
C THR A 49 -20.15 2.48 -5.75
N TYR A 50 -19.85 2.09 -6.99
CA TYR A 50 -18.56 1.52 -7.37
C TYR A 50 -17.40 2.52 -7.26
N HIS A 51 -16.23 2.04 -6.82
CA HIS A 51 -14.95 2.74 -6.95
C HIS A 51 -13.95 1.79 -7.61
N LEU A 52 -13.29 2.23 -8.68
CA LEU A 52 -12.41 1.38 -9.52
C LEU A 52 -13.11 0.10 -10.00
N ASP A 53 -14.36 0.24 -10.45
CA ASP A 53 -15.26 -0.84 -10.86
C ASP A 53 -15.55 -1.90 -9.78
N GLN A 54 -15.28 -1.61 -8.50
CA GLN A 54 -15.41 -2.58 -7.41
C GLN A 54 -16.31 -2.07 -6.29
N PRO A 55 -17.04 -2.97 -5.59
CA PRO A 55 -17.72 -2.58 -4.36
C PRO A 55 -16.70 -2.00 -3.39
N PHE A 56 -17.05 -0.89 -2.74
CA PHE A 56 -16.10 -0.13 -1.94
C PHE A 56 -16.75 0.43 -0.66
N VAL A 57 -17.77 -0.26 -0.15
CA VAL A 57 -18.62 0.19 0.97
C VAL A 57 -17.79 0.34 2.25
N LEU A 58 -17.08 -0.73 2.63
CA LEU A 58 -16.33 -0.73 3.89
C LEU A 58 -15.14 0.25 3.88
N PRO A 59 -14.27 0.28 2.84
CA PRO A 59 -13.23 1.30 2.75
C PRO A 59 -13.78 2.73 2.77
N SER A 60 -14.89 3.00 2.07
CA SER A 60 -15.54 4.32 2.09
C SER A 60 -15.95 4.74 3.50
N LEU A 61 -16.60 3.84 4.24
CA LEU A 61 -16.97 4.08 5.64
C LEU A 61 -15.74 4.31 6.53
N LEU A 62 -14.66 3.57 6.32
CA LEU A 62 -13.42 3.74 7.08
C LEU A 62 -12.73 5.07 6.75
N PHE A 63 -12.74 5.52 5.50
CA PHE A 63 -12.20 6.83 5.11
C PHE A 63 -13.00 7.98 5.71
N TRP A 64 -14.33 7.89 5.67
CA TRP A 64 -15.18 8.88 6.33
C TRP A 64 -14.98 8.88 7.85
N ALA A 65 -14.94 7.71 8.49
CA ALA A 65 -14.71 7.59 9.94
C ALA A 65 -13.34 8.13 10.37
N ASP A 66 -12.29 7.85 9.59
CA ASP A 66 -10.96 8.44 9.77
C ASP A 66 -11.01 9.97 9.72
N THR A 67 -11.69 10.52 8.72
CA THR A 67 -11.84 11.96 8.55
C THR A 67 -12.63 12.58 9.71
N ALA A 68 -13.78 12.00 10.05
CA ALA A 68 -14.73 12.55 11.02
C ALA A 68 -14.29 12.40 12.48
N TRP A 69 -13.56 11.34 12.83
CA TRP A 69 -13.23 11.03 14.23
C TRP A 69 -11.74 11.07 14.55
N PHE A 70 -10.88 10.89 13.55
CA PHE A 70 -9.43 10.80 13.73
C PHE A 70 -8.67 11.90 12.99
N GLY A 71 -9.38 12.91 12.47
CA GLY A 71 -8.79 14.08 11.82
C GLY A 71 -8.13 13.77 10.48
N GLY A 72 -8.52 12.68 9.81
CA GLY A 72 -7.99 12.29 8.50
C GLY A 72 -6.51 11.92 8.53
N ASP A 73 -6.05 11.31 9.63
CA ASP A 73 -4.65 10.95 9.82
C ASP A 73 -4.35 9.58 9.20
N ASN A 74 -3.60 9.59 8.09
CA ASN A 74 -3.18 8.40 7.36
C ASN A 74 -2.56 7.31 8.24
N ARG A 75 -1.89 7.69 9.33
CA ARG A 75 -1.27 6.74 10.27
C ARG A 75 -2.29 5.83 10.95
N ILE A 76 -3.53 6.29 11.16
CA ILE A 76 -4.58 5.50 11.81
C ILE A 76 -4.98 4.34 10.90
N LEU A 77 -5.22 4.64 9.62
CA LEU A 77 -5.60 3.62 8.63
C LEU A 77 -4.45 2.66 8.31
N THR A 78 -3.19 3.13 8.29
CA THR A 78 -2.05 2.22 8.12
C THR A 78 -1.84 1.30 9.32
N VAL A 79 -2.01 1.80 10.55
CA VAL A 79 -1.98 0.96 11.76
C VAL A 79 -3.11 -0.08 11.71
N LEU A 80 -4.32 0.31 11.32
CA LEU A 80 -5.43 -0.62 11.15
C LEU A 80 -5.12 -1.70 10.11
N ALA A 81 -4.52 -1.34 8.98
CA ALA A 81 -4.07 -2.32 7.98
C ALA A 81 -3.08 -3.33 8.56
N VAL A 82 -2.08 -2.88 9.33
CA VAL A 82 -1.12 -3.76 10.01
C VAL A 82 -1.82 -4.71 11.00
N LEU A 83 -2.78 -4.21 11.79
CA LEU A 83 -3.54 -5.02 12.75
C LEU A 83 -4.41 -6.07 12.05
N LEU A 84 -5.08 -5.71 10.96
CA LEU A 84 -5.86 -6.66 10.16
C LEU A 84 -4.96 -7.73 9.54
N THR A 85 -3.76 -7.37 9.05
CA THR A 85 -2.78 -8.34 8.56
C THR A 85 -2.26 -9.26 9.67
N ALA A 86 -2.02 -8.75 10.88
CA ALA A 86 -1.73 -9.59 12.04
C ALA A 86 -2.90 -10.53 12.38
N GLY A 87 -4.13 -10.06 12.21
CA GLY A 87 -5.35 -10.88 12.27
C GLY A 87 -5.35 -12.02 11.24
N ILE A 88 -4.92 -11.77 9.99
CA ILE A 88 -4.72 -12.82 8.98
C ILE A 88 -3.74 -13.87 9.48
N VAL A 89 -2.59 -13.46 10.05
CA VAL A 89 -1.59 -14.39 10.61
C VAL A 89 -2.20 -15.27 11.70
N ALA A 90 -2.99 -14.68 12.61
CA ALA A 90 -3.66 -15.42 13.68
C ALA A 90 -4.69 -16.43 13.14
N LEU A 91 -5.46 -16.05 12.12
CA LEU A 91 -6.43 -16.93 11.45
C LEU A 91 -5.74 -18.09 10.72
N LEU A 92 -4.62 -17.84 10.04
CA LEU A 92 -3.81 -18.90 9.43
C LEU A 92 -3.22 -19.84 10.50
N GLY A 93 -2.74 -19.27 11.62
CA GLY A 93 -2.27 -20.04 12.77
C GLY A 93 -3.36 -20.95 13.37
N SER A 94 -4.62 -20.47 13.44
CA SER A 94 -5.74 -21.26 13.99
C SER A 94 -6.10 -22.46 13.11
N MET A 95 -5.83 -22.40 11.81
CA MET A 95 -6.06 -23.49 10.85
C MET A 95 -5.00 -24.60 10.93
N LEU A 96 -3.91 -24.42 11.70
CA LEU A 96 -2.89 -25.45 11.86
C LEU A 96 -3.41 -26.63 12.70
N PRO A 97 -3.18 -27.90 12.30
CA PRO A 97 -3.81 -29.05 12.96
C PRO A 97 -3.32 -29.26 14.37
N LYS A 98 -4.22 -29.61 15.31
CA LYS A 98 -3.85 -29.83 16.73
C LYS A 98 -2.77 -30.89 16.90
N SER A 99 -2.73 -31.91 16.05
CA SER A 99 -1.72 -32.99 16.04
C SER A 99 -0.31 -32.57 15.60
N MET A 100 -0.14 -31.40 14.97
CA MET A 100 1.16 -30.94 14.52
C MET A 100 2.05 -30.52 15.71
N PRO A 101 3.36 -30.85 15.72
CA PRO A 101 4.28 -30.46 16.80
C PRO A 101 4.27 -28.96 17.07
N ALA A 102 4.33 -28.57 18.35
CA ALA A 102 4.25 -27.17 18.76
C ALA A 102 5.33 -26.28 18.12
N VAL A 103 6.55 -26.80 17.97
CA VAL A 103 7.66 -26.10 17.32
C VAL A 103 7.38 -25.85 15.84
N THR A 104 6.86 -26.84 15.12
CA THR A 104 6.49 -26.71 13.71
C THR A 104 5.39 -25.66 13.54
N LYS A 105 4.36 -25.69 14.39
CA LYS A 105 3.30 -24.67 14.37
C LYS A 105 3.85 -23.27 14.62
N ALA A 106 4.72 -23.13 15.62
CA ALA A 106 5.32 -21.85 15.96
C ALA A 106 6.21 -21.34 14.82
N ALA A 107 6.96 -22.22 14.15
CA ALA A 107 7.76 -21.87 12.99
C ALA A 107 6.90 -21.44 11.79
N LEU A 108 5.87 -22.21 11.43
CA LEU A 108 4.94 -21.85 10.35
C LEU A 108 4.22 -20.53 10.62
N THR A 109 3.73 -20.33 11.84
CA THR A 109 3.06 -19.08 12.25
C THR A 109 4.02 -17.89 12.17
N ALA A 110 5.28 -18.07 12.60
CA ALA A 110 6.30 -17.04 12.40
C ALA A 110 6.56 -16.79 10.90
N GLY A 111 6.64 -17.85 10.09
CA GLY A 111 6.75 -17.74 8.64
C GLY A 111 5.63 -16.92 8.01
N PHE A 112 4.37 -17.17 8.40
CA PHE A 112 3.22 -16.36 7.93
C PHE A 112 3.38 -14.90 8.30
N SER A 113 3.84 -14.61 9.53
CA SER A 113 4.08 -13.24 9.97
C SER A 113 5.12 -12.54 9.10
N TRP A 114 6.27 -13.18 8.85
CA TRP A 114 7.31 -12.62 7.97
C TRP A 114 6.85 -12.44 6.53
N LEU A 115 6.06 -13.38 6.00
CA LEU A 115 5.56 -13.33 4.63
C LEU A 115 4.49 -12.24 4.44
N LEU A 116 3.57 -12.10 5.39
CA LEU A 116 2.43 -11.16 5.28
C LEU A 116 2.79 -9.74 5.73
N LEU A 117 3.64 -9.59 6.74
CA LEU A 117 4.14 -8.30 7.24
C LEU A 117 5.54 -7.99 6.66
N THR A 118 5.81 -8.51 5.47
CA THR A 118 7.06 -8.33 4.75
C THR A 118 7.29 -6.86 4.38
N SER A 119 8.56 -6.46 4.27
CA SER A 119 8.98 -5.17 3.71
C SER A 119 8.51 -4.98 2.26
N HIS A 120 8.28 -6.07 1.50
CA HIS A 120 7.66 -5.96 0.17
C HIS A 120 6.28 -5.31 0.21
N ALA A 121 5.56 -5.40 1.33
CA ALA A 121 4.20 -4.88 1.49
C ALA A 121 4.20 -3.44 2.04
N THR A 122 5.34 -2.74 2.03
CA THR A 122 5.49 -1.40 2.61
C THR A 122 4.45 -0.40 2.12
N GLU A 123 3.98 -0.51 0.88
CA GLU A 123 2.89 0.34 0.36
C GLU A 123 1.57 0.19 1.16
N LEU A 124 1.27 -0.99 1.71
CA LEU A 124 0.10 -1.22 2.56
C LEU A 124 0.22 -0.54 3.94
N TRP A 125 1.45 -0.27 4.40
CA TRP A 125 1.73 0.31 5.72
C TRP A 125 2.10 1.79 5.65
N LEU A 126 2.46 2.32 4.47
CA LEU A 126 2.72 3.75 4.28
C LEU A 126 1.49 4.50 3.76
N GLN A 127 0.61 3.81 3.05
CA GLN A 127 -0.58 4.38 2.43
C GLN A 127 -1.85 3.71 2.96
N GLY A 128 -2.53 4.39 3.88
CA GLY A 128 -3.78 3.96 4.48
C GLY A 128 -4.82 3.65 3.41
N THR A 129 -4.86 4.44 2.33
CA THR A 129 -5.74 4.21 1.18
C THR A 129 -5.52 2.83 0.56
N ASN A 130 -4.29 2.50 0.15
CA ASN A 130 -3.97 1.20 -0.44
C ASN A 130 -4.22 0.06 0.57
N GLY A 131 -3.77 0.24 1.81
CA GLY A 131 -3.94 -0.74 2.89
C GLY A 131 -5.41 -1.08 3.11
N ILE A 132 -6.25 -0.08 3.35
CA ILE A 132 -7.67 -0.25 3.63
C ILE A 132 -8.49 -0.65 2.40
N SER A 133 -8.04 -0.32 1.18
CA SER A 133 -8.70 -0.81 -0.03
C SER A 133 -8.61 -2.34 -0.17
N TRP A 134 -7.47 -2.94 0.21
CA TRP A 134 -7.20 -4.36 -0.02
C TRP A 134 -7.30 -5.23 1.23
N VAL A 135 -6.65 -4.82 2.31
CA VAL A 135 -6.41 -5.67 3.49
C VAL A 135 -7.72 -6.10 4.18
N PRO A 136 -8.75 -5.25 4.36
CA PRO A 136 -10.01 -5.69 4.96
C PRO A 136 -10.69 -6.80 4.13
N ALA A 137 -10.74 -6.67 2.79
CA ALA A 137 -11.30 -7.69 1.92
C ALA A 137 -10.55 -9.03 2.06
N VAL A 138 -9.22 -8.99 2.04
CA VAL A 138 -8.38 -10.19 2.22
C VAL A 138 -8.55 -10.78 3.62
N PHE A 139 -8.61 -9.94 4.66
CA PHE A 139 -8.85 -10.36 6.04
C PHE A 139 -10.18 -11.12 6.17
N PHE A 140 -11.26 -10.55 5.64
CA PHE A 140 -12.58 -11.20 5.67
C PHE A 140 -12.61 -12.49 4.84
N CYS A 141 -11.91 -12.56 3.71
CA CYS A 141 -11.75 -13.79 2.95
C CYS A 141 -11.01 -14.88 3.73
N VAL A 142 -9.89 -14.54 4.38
CA VAL A 142 -9.14 -15.51 5.19
C VAL A 142 -9.95 -15.91 6.43
N LEU A 143 -10.70 -14.99 7.04
CA LEU A 143 -11.65 -15.30 8.11
C LEU A 143 -12.73 -16.28 7.64
N ALA A 144 -13.27 -16.08 6.44
CA ALA A 144 -14.24 -16.98 5.85
C ALA A 144 -13.65 -18.37 5.61
N ILE A 145 -12.44 -18.46 5.05
CA ILE A 145 -11.70 -19.72 4.87
C ILE A 145 -11.45 -20.41 6.20
N ALA A 146 -10.97 -19.70 7.22
CA ALA A 146 -10.70 -20.25 8.55
C ALA A 146 -11.99 -20.77 9.22
N CYS A 147 -13.08 -19.99 9.18
CA CYS A 147 -14.39 -20.40 9.68
C CYS A 147 -14.89 -21.67 8.98
N ALA A 148 -14.84 -21.71 7.64
CA ALA A 148 -15.30 -22.85 6.86
C ALA A 148 -14.41 -24.09 7.06
N HIS A 149 -13.11 -23.90 7.23
CA HIS A 149 -12.16 -24.95 7.59
C HIS A 149 -12.54 -25.61 8.93
N HIS A 150 -12.96 -24.79 9.91
CA HIS A 150 -13.46 -25.26 11.20
C HIS A 150 -14.94 -25.68 11.21
N GLY A 151 -15.61 -25.72 10.05
CA GLY A 151 -17.01 -26.16 9.93
C GLY A 151 -18.07 -25.13 10.34
N ARG A 152 -17.69 -23.86 10.53
CA ARG A 152 -18.61 -22.76 10.86
C ARG A 152 -19.11 -22.07 9.59
N THR A 153 -20.05 -22.71 8.89
CA THR A 153 -20.52 -22.24 7.57
C THR A 153 -21.18 -20.85 7.63
N TRP A 154 -22.03 -20.58 8.62
CA TRP A 154 -22.73 -19.30 8.73
C TRP A 154 -21.77 -18.11 8.89
N THR A 155 -20.83 -18.22 9.82
CA THR A 155 -19.82 -17.17 10.04
C THR A 155 -18.92 -17.01 8.82
N ALA A 156 -18.64 -18.08 8.08
CA ALA A 156 -17.91 -18.02 6.83
C ALA A 156 -18.67 -17.23 5.75
N CYS A 157 -19.97 -17.47 5.58
CA CYS A 157 -20.81 -16.73 4.65
C CYS A 157 -20.91 -15.24 5.05
N LEU A 158 -21.07 -14.94 6.34
CA LEU A 158 -21.11 -13.56 6.82
C LEU A 158 -19.79 -12.82 6.54
N ALA A 159 -18.66 -13.46 6.82
CA ALA A 159 -17.34 -12.90 6.49
C ALA A 159 -17.16 -12.71 4.97
N ALA A 160 -17.62 -13.66 4.14
CA ALA A 160 -17.61 -13.51 2.68
C ALA A 160 -18.40 -12.29 2.21
N VAL A 161 -19.58 -12.03 2.80
CA VAL A 161 -20.38 -10.82 2.50
C VAL A 161 -19.60 -9.55 2.84
N PHE A 162 -19.01 -9.46 4.04
CA PHE A 162 -18.18 -8.30 4.41
C PHE A 162 -16.96 -8.12 3.51
N GLY A 163 -16.35 -9.23 3.08
CA GLY A 163 -15.29 -9.21 2.07
C GLY A 163 -15.78 -8.59 0.76
N CYS A 164 -16.90 -9.06 0.23
CA CYS A 164 -17.49 -8.55 -1.02
C CYS A 164 -17.94 -7.09 -0.93
N LEU A 165 -18.35 -6.62 0.24
CA LEU A 165 -18.65 -5.19 0.48
C LEU A 165 -17.38 -4.34 0.57
N SER A 166 -16.22 -4.96 0.83
CA SER A 166 -14.95 -4.24 0.95
C SER A 166 -14.27 -4.01 -0.39
N PHE A 167 -14.04 -5.05 -1.18
CA PHE A 167 -13.29 -4.94 -2.44
C PHE A 167 -13.53 -6.12 -3.38
N GLY A 168 -13.24 -5.93 -4.67
CA GLY A 168 -13.38 -6.97 -5.69
C GLY A 168 -12.47 -8.19 -5.47
N ALA A 169 -11.40 -8.05 -4.70
CA ALA A 169 -10.55 -9.15 -4.25
C ALA A 169 -11.32 -10.24 -3.47
N ALA A 170 -12.52 -9.95 -2.97
CA ALA A 170 -13.35 -10.95 -2.29
C ALA A 170 -14.29 -11.72 -3.22
N LEU A 171 -14.50 -11.32 -4.47
CA LEU A 171 -15.44 -12.00 -5.38
C LEU A 171 -15.21 -13.53 -5.50
N PRO A 172 -13.96 -14.05 -5.54
CA PRO A 172 -13.69 -15.49 -5.60
C PRO A 172 -14.12 -16.29 -4.37
N ILE A 173 -14.32 -15.64 -3.22
CA ILE A 173 -14.42 -16.33 -1.93
C ILE A 173 -15.54 -17.36 -1.89
N TRP A 174 -16.65 -17.10 -2.58
CA TRP A 174 -17.80 -17.98 -2.63
C TRP A 174 -17.48 -19.34 -3.26
N PHE A 175 -16.70 -19.36 -4.33
CA PHE A 175 -16.23 -20.59 -4.97
C PHE A 175 -15.21 -21.31 -4.09
N VAL A 176 -14.38 -20.55 -3.37
CA VAL A 176 -13.42 -21.09 -2.39
C VAL A 176 -14.15 -21.77 -1.22
N LEU A 177 -15.24 -21.18 -0.71
CA LEU A 177 -16.08 -21.81 0.32
C LEU A 177 -16.74 -23.11 -0.17
N ALA A 178 -17.22 -23.13 -1.42
CA ALA A 178 -17.75 -24.34 -2.05
C ALA A 178 -16.66 -25.44 -2.16
N LEU A 179 -15.44 -25.05 -2.55
CA LEU A 179 -14.28 -25.96 -2.60
C LEU A 179 -13.96 -26.55 -1.22
N ILE A 180 -13.97 -25.74 -0.15
CA ILE A 180 -13.76 -26.24 1.22
C ILE A 180 -14.83 -27.27 1.60
N ALA A 181 -16.10 -26.95 1.39
CA ALA A 181 -17.21 -27.85 1.68
C ALA A 181 -17.08 -29.17 0.88
N TRP A 182 -16.73 -29.06 -0.41
CA TRP A 182 -16.51 -30.22 -1.26
C TRP A 182 -15.37 -31.11 -0.76
N LEU A 183 -14.20 -30.54 -0.45
CA LEU A 183 -13.04 -31.28 0.07
C LEU A 183 -13.32 -31.92 1.43
N ARG A 184 -14.12 -31.28 2.28
CA ARG A 184 -14.55 -31.79 3.60
C ARG A 184 -15.62 -32.87 3.52
N LYS A 185 -16.15 -33.18 2.32
CA LYS A 185 -17.28 -34.11 2.11
C LYS A 185 -18.56 -33.64 2.85
N ASP A 186 -18.74 -32.32 2.98
CA ASP A 186 -19.99 -31.75 3.49
C ASP A 186 -21.18 -32.07 2.55
N PRO A 187 -22.44 -32.02 3.04
CA PRO A 187 -23.61 -32.27 2.21
C PRO A 187 -23.67 -31.35 0.99
N ARG A 188 -24.25 -31.83 -0.13
CA ARG A 188 -24.31 -31.11 -1.41
C ARG A 188 -24.85 -29.69 -1.29
N SER A 189 -25.82 -29.45 -0.41
CA SER A 189 -26.34 -28.10 -0.15
C SER A 189 -25.26 -27.11 0.30
N ARG A 190 -24.33 -27.53 1.16
CA ARG A 190 -23.20 -26.69 1.63
C ARG A 190 -22.16 -26.41 0.55
N VAL A 191 -22.15 -27.16 -0.55
CA VAL A 191 -21.32 -26.91 -1.73
C VAL A 191 -22.05 -26.00 -2.71
N MET A 192 -23.31 -26.33 -3.02
CA MET A 192 -24.08 -25.63 -4.04
C MET A 192 -24.50 -24.23 -3.61
N VAL A 193 -24.82 -24.00 -2.33
CA VAL A 193 -25.25 -22.67 -1.85
C VAL A 193 -24.15 -21.62 -2.02
N PRO A 194 -22.91 -21.81 -1.54
CA PRO A 194 -21.84 -20.85 -1.81
C PRO A 194 -21.50 -20.73 -3.30
N ALA A 195 -21.50 -21.82 -4.07
CA ALA A 195 -21.23 -21.75 -5.51
C ALA A 195 -22.29 -20.91 -6.25
N GLY A 196 -23.58 -21.14 -5.95
CA GLY A 196 -24.70 -20.36 -6.49
C GLY A 196 -24.64 -18.90 -6.07
N ALA A 197 -24.33 -18.62 -4.80
CA ALA A 197 -24.10 -17.25 -4.32
C ALA A 197 -22.95 -16.57 -5.06
N GLY A 198 -21.85 -17.29 -5.34
CA GLY A 198 -20.73 -16.79 -6.13
C GLY A 198 -21.14 -16.38 -7.55
N ILE A 199 -21.93 -17.23 -8.22
CA ILE A 199 -22.49 -16.90 -9.54
C ILE A 199 -23.34 -15.64 -9.45
N VAL A 200 -24.28 -15.57 -8.49
CA VAL A 200 -25.16 -14.41 -8.31
C VAL A 200 -24.36 -13.14 -8.05
N VAL A 201 -23.38 -13.17 -7.15
CA VAL A 201 -22.56 -12.00 -6.80
C VAL A 201 -21.72 -11.53 -7.99
N VAL A 202 -21.07 -12.44 -8.71
CA VAL A 202 -20.27 -12.09 -9.89
C VAL A 202 -21.14 -11.57 -11.02
N THR A 203 -22.30 -12.20 -11.29
CA THR A 203 -23.24 -11.74 -12.30
C THR A 203 -23.83 -10.37 -11.93
N ALA A 204 -24.23 -10.17 -10.67
CA ALA A 204 -24.74 -8.88 -10.20
C ALA A 204 -23.68 -7.79 -10.35
N TRP A 205 -22.45 -8.05 -9.93
CA TRP A 205 -21.32 -7.14 -10.15
C TRP A 205 -21.12 -6.83 -11.63
N PHE A 206 -21.10 -7.85 -12.48
CA PHE A 206 -20.87 -7.67 -13.92
C PHE A 206 -21.97 -6.84 -14.59
N LEU A 207 -23.23 -7.02 -14.17
CA LEU A 207 -24.38 -6.31 -14.73
C LEU A 207 -24.53 -4.87 -14.21
N THR A 208 -23.95 -4.56 -13.05
CA THR A 208 -24.12 -3.25 -12.40
C THR A 208 -22.85 -2.39 -12.37
N ARG A 209 -21.68 -2.97 -12.65
CA ARG A 209 -20.43 -2.20 -12.77
C ARG A 209 -20.55 -1.16 -13.89
N PRO A 210 -19.97 0.04 -13.73
CA PRO A 210 -19.95 1.04 -14.79
C PRO A 210 -19.21 0.52 -16.02
N SER A 211 -19.63 0.94 -17.22
CA SER A 211 -18.97 0.58 -18.49
C SER A 211 -17.70 1.39 -18.77
N SER A 212 -17.24 2.21 -17.81
CA SER A 212 -16.09 3.10 -18.00
C SER A 212 -14.76 2.34 -18.03
N PRO A 213 -13.75 2.80 -18.78
CA PRO A 213 -12.40 2.24 -18.79
C PRO A 213 -11.61 2.62 -17.52
N GLN A 214 -12.15 2.34 -16.32
CA GLN A 214 -11.41 2.50 -15.06
C GLN A 214 -10.48 1.31 -14.80
N SER A 215 -10.72 0.16 -15.42
CA SER A 215 -9.75 -0.93 -15.45
C SER A 215 -8.60 -0.53 -16.37
N LEU A 216 -7.38 -0.35 -15.84
CA LEU A 216 -6.14 -0.26 -16.63
C LEU A 216 -5.79 -1.61 -17.31
N ALA A 217 -6.79 -2.44 -17.63
CA ALA A 217 -6.64 -3.62 -18.44
C ALA A 217 -6.62 -3.19 -19.91
N SER A 218 -5.59 -3.62 -20.65
CA SER A 218 -5.62 -3.53 -22.10
C SER A 218 -6.87 -4.25 -22.65
N SER A 219 -7.61 -3.57 -23.52
CA SER A 219 -8.70 -4.17 -24.31
C SER A 219 -8.17 -5.12 -25.39
N ALA A 220 -6.86 -5.08 -25.67
CA ALA A 220 -6.20 -5.98 -26.60
C ALA A 220 -6.23 -7.43 -26.08
N PHE A 221 -6.31 -8.38 -27.01
CA PHE A 221 -6.15 -9.80 -26.73
C PHE A 221 -4.66 -10.09 -26.44
N ASP A 222 -4.29 -10.02 -25.16
CA ASP A 222 -2.92 -10.24 -24.67
C ASP A 222 -2.91 -11.34 -23.59
N PRO A 223 -3.04 -12.62 -23.99
CA PRO A 223 -3.01 -13.74 -23.05
C PRO A 223 -1.64 -13.90 -22.37
N ASP A 224 -0.56 -13.61 -23.09
CA ASP A 224 0.82 -13.77 -22.59
C ASP A 224 1.12 -12.74 -21.49
N GLY A 225 0.79 -11.46 -21.71
CA GLY A 225 0.94 -10.42 -20.70
C GLY A 225 0.07 -10.68 -19.47
N ARG A 226 -1.17 -11.16 -19.65
CA ARG A 226 -2.05 -11.54 -18.53
C ARG A 226 -1.46 -12.70 -17.73
N MET A 227 -0.96 -13.75 -18.39
CA MET A 227 -0.29 -14.86 -17.71
C MET A 227 0.96 -14.40 -16.98
N ALA A 228 1.75 -13.51 -17.58
CA ALA A 228 2.92 -12.91 -16.95
C ALA A 228 2.54 -12.10 -15.69
N VAL A 229 1.47 -11.30 -15.72
CA VAL A 229 0.99 -10.55 -14.54
C VAL A 229 0.54 -11.50 -13.43
N ALA A 230 -0.24 -12.54 -13.75
CA ALA A 230 -0.70 -13.51 -12.75
C ALA A 230 0.48 -14.26 -12.11
N ALA A 231 1.44 -14.71 -12.92
CA ALA A 231 2.65 -15.36 -12.44
C ALA A 231 3.49 -14.40 -11.58
N ALA A 232 3.72 -13.17 -12.04
CA ALA A 232 4.46 -12.16 -11.27
C ALA A 232 3.81 -11.87 -9.92
N ALA A 233 2.48 -11.81 -9.83
CA ALA A 233 1.76 -11.61 -8.57
C ALA A 233 1.95 -12.77 -7.57
N LEU A 234 1.99 -14.02 -8.08
CA LEU A 234 2.27 -15.20 -7.26
C LEU A 234 3.74 -15.29 -6.83
N GLY A 235 4.67 -14.82 -7.66
CA GLY A 235 6.11 -14.87 -7.42
C GLY A 235 6.74 -13.57 -6.89
N GLY A 236 5.95 -12.52 -6.64
CA GLY A 236 6.44 -11.17 -6.32
C GLY A 236 7.26 -11.06 -5.03
N LEU A 237 7.22 -12.09 -4.17
CA LEU A 237 8.09 -12.19 -2.99
C LEU A 237 9.56 -12.50 -3.31
N TRP A 238 9.83 -13.02 -4.51
CA TRP A 238 11.15 -13.48 -4.93
C TRP A 238 11.89 -12.46 -5.79
N SER A 239 11.27 -11.32 -6.08
CA SER A 239 11.87 -10.25 -6.87
C SER A 239 11.23 -8.91 -6.53
N ALA A 240 12.04 -7.90 -6.22
CA ALA A 240 11.54 -6.54 -5.98
C ALA A 240 11.29 -5.76 -7.28
N GLU A 241 12.08 -6.04 -8.33
CA GLU A 241 12.21 -5.17 -9.50
C GLU A 241 12.28 -5.90 -10.84
N VAL A 242 12.70 -7.17 -10.85
CA VAL A 242 12.92 -7.93 -12.09
C VAL A 242 11.70 -8.81 -12.37
N ALA A 243 10.84 -8.38 -13.30
CA ALA A 243 9.60 -9.08 -13.67
C ALA A 243 9.84 -10.55 -14.03
N THR A 244 10.84 -10.85 -14.86
CA THR A 244 11.13 -12.21 -15.32
C THR A 244 11.38 -13.17 -14.16
N VAL A 245 12.11 -12.74 -13.12
CA VAL A 245 12.36 -13.55 -11.92
C VAL A 245 11.08 -13.82 -11.15
N ALA A 246 10.21 -12.80 -10.98
CA ALA A 246 8.92 -12.98 -10.34
C ALA A 246 8.01 -13.92 -11.14
N ILE A 247 8.00 -13.81 -12.47
CA ILE A 247 7.21 -14.68 -13.36
C ILE A 247 7.66 -16.13 -13.20
N ILE A 248 8.96 -16.41 -13.29
CA ILE A 248 9.51 -17.76 -13.13
C ILE A 248 9.18 -18.31 -11.73
N ALA A 249 9.42 -17.52 -10.68
CA ALA A 249 9.11 -17.91 -9.31
C ALA A 249 7.62 -18.18 -9.10
N GLY A 250 6.75 -17.40 -9.74
CA GLY A 250 5.30 -17.57 -9.72
C GLY A 250 4.86 -18.85 -10.42
N GLY A 251 5.41 -19.13 -11.61
CA GLY A 251 5.19 -20.39 -12.32
C GLY A 251 5.61 -21.61 -11.49
N ILE A 252 6.78 -21.55 -10.85
CA ILE A 252 7.26 -22.59 -9.92
C ILE A 252 6.32 -22.72 -8.72
N THR A 253 5.89 -21.61 -8.13
CA THR A 253 4.97 -21.60 -6.99
C THR A 253 3.63 -22.25 -7.34
N LEU A 254 3.07 -21.90 -8.51
CA LEU A 254 1.81 -22.48 -9.01
C LEU A 254 1.96 -23.99 -9.28
N GLY A 255 3.04 -24.40 -9.93
CA GLY A 255 3.33 -25.82 -10.18
C GLY A 255 3.49 -26.60 -8.88
N ALA A 256 4.25 -26.06 -7.90
CA ALA A 256 4.43 -26.67 -6.60
C ALA A 256 3.10 -26.81 -5.83
N LEU A 257 2.28 -25.75 -5.83
CA LEU A 257 0.94 -25.77 -5.24
C LEU A 257 0.04 -26.83 -5.87
N ALA A 258 0.01 -26.92 -7.20
CA ALA A 258 -0.76 -27.94 -7.91
C ALA A 258 -0.30 -29.36 -7.52
N LEU A 259 1.02 -29.60 -7.47
CA LEU A 259 1.59 -30.89 -7.09
C LEU A 259 1.23 -31.30 -5.65
N VAL A 260 1.33 -30.38 -4.67
CA VAL A 260 1.02 -30.70 -3.27
C VAL A 260 -0.49 -30.76 -2.99
N ALA A 261 -1.32 -30.07 -3.78
CA ALA A 261 -2.77 -30.11 -3.69
C ALA A 261 -3.39 -31.32 -4.41
N ALA A 262 -2.68 -31.91 -5.39
CA ALA A 262 -3.17 -33.05 -6.18
C ALA A 262 -3.52 -34.27 -5.31
N GLY A 263 -2.70 -34.60 -4.31
CA GLY A 263 -2.98 -35.72 -3.38
C GLY A 263 -4.31 -35.57 -2.62
N PRO A 264 -4.49 -34.48 -1.85
CA PRO A 264 -5.76 -34.16 -1.17
C PRO A 264 -7.00 -34.21 -2.09
N VAL A 265 -6.87 -33.69 -3.32
CA VAL A 265 -7.93 -33.71 -4.33
C VAL A 265 -8.19 -35.13 -4.84
N HIS A 266 -7.14 -35.89 -5.10
CA HIS A 266 -7.23 -37.28 -5.53
C HIS A 266 -7.91 -38.16 -4.46
N ASP A 267 -7.48 -38.04 -3.19
CA ASP A 267 -8.10 -38.75 -2.05
C ASP A 267 -9.59 -38.45 -1.90
N ARG A 268 -9.98 -37.22 -2.24
CA ARG A 268 -11.39 -36.82 -2.26
C ARG A 268 -12.17 -37.52 -3.36
N VAL A 269 -11.59 -37.64 -4.55
CA VAL A 269 -12.21 -38.28 -5.74
C VAL A 269 -12.30 -39.80 -5.58
N THR A 270 -11.24 -40.44 -5.07
CA THR A 270 -11.17 -41.90 -4.89
C THR A 270 -11.83 -42.40 -3.60
N HIS A 271 -12.42 -41.50 -2.80
CA HIS A 271 -13.02 -41.79 -1.51
C HIS A 271 -12.08 -42.39 -0.45
N ALA A 272 -10.77 -42.42 -0.68
CA ALA A 272 -9.80 -43.14 0.16
C ALA A 272 -9.71 -42.61 1.60
N ARG A 273 -9.63 -41.29 1.80
CA ARG A 273 -9.50 -40.67 3.14
C ARG A 273 -10.22 -39.31 3.24
N PRO A 274 -10.65 -38.88 4.44
CA PRO A 274 -11.17 -37.52 4.64
C PRO A 274 -10.03 -36.49 4.57
N SER A 275 -10.08 -35.58 3.58
CA SER A 275 -9.08 -34.52 3.37
C SER A 275 -9.36 -33.24 4.20
N ALA A 276 -10.12 -33.33 5.29
CA ALA A 276 -10.61 -32.15 6.02
C ALA A 276 -9.48 -31.24 6.54
N VAL A 277 -8.35 -31.85 6.91
CA VAL A 277 -7.13 -31.16 7.40
C VAL A 277 -6.50 -30.26 6.32
N ASN A 278 -6.55 -30.68 5.05
CA ASN A 278 -5.95 -29.95 3.94
C ASN A 278 -6.92 -28.94 3.30
N ALA A 279 -8.22 -29.06 3.54
CA ALA A 279 -9.25 -28.33 2.82
C ALA A 279 -9.06 -26.81 2.88
N GLY A 280 -8.72 -26.26 4.05
CA GLY A 280 -8.51 -24.82 4.21
C GLY A 280 -7.26 -24.30 3.48
N TRP A 281 -6.19 -25.09 3.44
CA TRP A 281 -4.92 -24.71 2.80
C TRP A 281 -4.98 -24.84 1.27
N VAL A 282 -5.64 -25.88 0.75
CA VAL A 282 -5.95 -25.99 -0.69
C VAL A 282 -6.86 -24.83 -1.13
N ALA A 283 -7.83 -24.47 -0.29
CA ALA A 283 -8.71 -23.34 -0.55
C ALA A 283 -7.97 -21.98 -0.51
N LEU A 284 -7.04 -21.79 0.42
CA LEU A 284 -6.19 -20.60 0.47
C LEU A 284 -5.31 -20.47 -0.79
N ALA A 285 -4.73 -21.59 -1.25
CA ALA A 285 -3.99 -21.63 -2.50
C ALA A 285 -4.87 -21.27 -3.70
N ALA A 286 -6.06 -21.87 -3.80
CA ALA A 286 -7.03 -21.55 -4.85
C ALA A 286 -7.44 -20.07 -4.82
N TYR A 287 -7.69 -19.51 -3.63
CA TYR A 287 -8.01 -18.10 -3.45
C TYR A 287 -6.89 -17.19 -3.97
N ALA A 288 -5.63 -17.46 -3.59
CA ALA A 288 -4.48 -16.69 -4.05
C ALA A 288 -4.30 -16.78 -5.59
N THR A 289 -4.49 -17.97 -6.18
CA THR A 289 -4.43 -18.15 -7.63
C THR A 289 -5.56 -17.42 -8.36
N MET A 290 -6.79 -17.47 -7.84
CA MET A 290 -7.92 -16.73 -8.40
C MET A 290 -7.73 -15.21 -8.29
N LEU A 291 -7.16 -14.72 -7.18
CA LEU A 291 -6.77 -13.32 -7.04
C LEU A 291 -5.74 -12.90 -8.07
N ALA A 292 -4.71 -13.71 -8.30
CA ALA A 292 -3.69 -13.43 -9.31
C ALA A 292 -4.30 -13.37 -10.72
N ALA A 293 -5.20 -14.30 -11.05
CA ALA A 293 -5.93 -14.30 -12.31
C ALA A 293 -6.84 -13.08 -12.46
N MET A 294 -7.57 -12.70 -11.41
CA MET A 294 -8.38 -11.48 -11.42
C MET A 294 -7.55 -10.21 -11.58
N LEU A 295 -6.39 -10.14 -10.92
CA LEU A 295 -5.46 -9.03 -11.07
C LEU A 295 -4.99 -8.92 -12.53
N ALA A 296 -4.57 -10.02 -13.14
CA ALA A 296 -4.19 -10.05 -14.54
C ALA A 296 -5.32 -9.60 -15.47
N MET A 297 -6.54 -10.08 -15.25
CA MET A 297 -7.71 -9.69 -16.05
C MET A 297 -8.10 -8.22 -15.88
N GLY A 298 -7.91 -7.66 -14.68
CA GLY A 298 -8.28 -6.28 -14.35
C GLY A 298 -7.18 -5.24 -14.56
N ARG A 299 -5.92 -5.67 -14.70
CA ARG A 299 -4.74 -4.80 -14.80
C ARG A 299 -3.62 -5.50 -15.60
N THR A 300 -3.56 -5.24 -16.90
CA THR A 300 -2.45 -5.66 -17.77
C THR A 300 -1.92 -4.44 -18.49
N THR A 301 -0.76 -3.96 -18.04
CA THR A 301 -0.01 -2.83 -18.60
C THR A 301 1.47 -2.96 -18.20
N ASP A 302 2.34 -2.49 -19.06
CA ASP A 302 3.79 -2.38 -18.85
C ASP A 302 4.21 -1.04 -18.25
N GLN A 303 3.30 -0.05 -18.15
CA GLN A 303 3.55 1.29 -17.61
C GLN A 303 3.60 1.33 -16.07
N VAL A 304 4.33 0.40 -15.46
CA VAL A 304 4.48 0.31 -14.00
C VAL A 304 5.92 0.03 -13.59
N PRO A 305 6.36 0.47 -12.40
CA PRO A 305 7.72 0.20 -11.93
C PRO A 305 8.04 -1.30 -11.88
N GLY A 306 9.11 -1.70 -12.57
CA GLY A 306 9.50 -3.12 -12.74
C GLY A 306 8.86 -3.79 -13.95
N GLY A 307 8.12 -3.05 -14.79
CA GLY A 307 7.58 -3.50 -16.07
C GLY A 307 6.43 -4.51 -15.99
N ASN A 308 5.90 -4.78 -14.78
CA ASN A 308 4.79 -5.70 -14.59
C ASN A 308 3.93 -5.36 -13.37
N VAL A 309 2.62 -5.30 -13.55
CA VAL A 309 1.64 -4.93 -12.50
C VAL A 309 1.73 -5.86 -11.29
N GLY A 310 2.01 -7.16 -11.49
CA GLY A 310 2.12 -8.13 -10.41
C GLY A 310 3.23 -7.82 -9.40
N LEU A 311 4.18 -6.94 -9.75
CA LEU A 311 5.23 -6.46 -8.87
C LEU A 311 4.86 -5.23 -8.04
N ILE A 312 3.68 -4.63 -8.20
CA ILE A 312 3.26 -3.51 -7.35
C ILE A 312 3.17 -3.99 -5.89
N SER A 313 3.70 -3.19 -4.96
CA SER A 313 3.95 -3.59 -3.57
C SER A 313 2.67 -4.08 -2.87
N ARG A 314 1.53 -3.42 -3.10
CA ARG A 314 0.24 -3.83 -2.52
C ARG A 314 -0.24 -5.24 -2.92
N TYR A 315 0.20 -5.79 -4.05
CA TYR A 315 -0.24 -7.12 -4.50
C TYR A 315 0.60 -8.28 -3.95
N VAL A 316 1.69 -8.00 -3.23
CA VAL A 316 2.56 -9.06 -2.67
C VAL A 316 1.81 -9.99 -1.71
N VAL A 317 0.70 -9.51 -1.12
CA VAL A 317 -0.18 -10.33 -0.28
C VAL A 317 -0.65 -11.60 -0.99
N ILE A 318 -0.83 -11.57 -2.31
CA ILE A 318 -1.20 -12.72 -3.13
C ILE A 318 -0.11 -13.81 -3.04
N GLY A 319 1.13 -13.46 -3.36
CA GLY A 319 2.30 -14.35 -3.24
C GLY A 319 2.55 -14.83 -1.81
N ALA A 320 2.30 -13.98 -0.81
CA ALA A 320 2.43 -14.33 0.61
C ALA A 320 1.40 -15.38 1.06
N LEU A 321 0.14 -15.26 0.66
CA LEU A 321 -0.89 -16.26 0.93
C LEU A 321 -0.60 -17.58 0.20
N ALA A 322 -0.19 -17.51 -1.08
CA ALA A 322 0.19 -18.68 -1.87
C ALA A 322 1.38 -19.43 -1.24
N THR A 323 2.43 -18.71 -0.83
CA THR A 323 3.61 -19.28 -0.19
C THR A 323 3.27 -19.85 1.19
N SER A 324 2.41 -19.18 1.96
CA SER A 324 1.92 -19.68 3.25
C SER A 324 1.18 -21.01 3.09
N ALA A 325 0.27 -21.10 2.10
CA ALA A 325 -0.41 -22.35 1.77
C ALA A 325 0.57 -23.45 1.35
N LEU A 326 1.55 -23.12 0.50
CA LEU A 326 2.57 -24.07 0.03
C LEU A 326 3.38 -24.65 1.19
N LEU A 327 3.88 -23.81 2.11
CA LEU A 327 4.67 -24.25 3.26
C LEU A 327 3.88 -25.22 4.15
N VAL A 328 2.59 -24.95 4.37
CA VAL A 328 1.75 -25.85 5.18
C VAL A 328 1.42 -27.14 4.45
N LEU A 329 1.04 -27.07 3.17
CA LEU A 329 0.74 -28.26 2.39
C LEU A 329 1.98 -29.17 2.26
N LEU A 330 3.18 -28.60 2.14
CA LEU A 330 4.43 -29.36 2.23
C LEU A 330 4.59 -30.00 3.60
N ALA A 331 4.40 -29.25 4.69
CA ALA A 331 4.50 -29.78 6.05
C ALA A 331 3.51 -30.94 6.33
N LEU A 332 2.30 -30.87 5.76
CA LEU A 332 1.25 -31.88 5.95
C LEU A 332 1.44 -33.11 5.05
N ASN A 333 1.84 -32.90 3.79
CA ASN A 333 1.88 -33.97 2.78
C ASN A 333 3.29 -34.57 2.60
N ARG A 334 4.31 -34.07 3.30
CA ARG A 334 5.68 -34.62 3.32
C ARG A 334 6.13 -34.97 4.75
N PRO A 335 5.45 -35.92 5.43
CA PRO A 335 5.76 -36.28 6.82
C PRO A 335 7.18 -36.84 7.03
N GLN A 336 7.83 -37.30 5.96
CA GLN A 336 9.22 -37.78 5.99
C GLN A 336 10.25 -36.66 6.25
N TRP A 337 9.86 -35.39 6.13
CA TRP A 337 10.76 -34.27 6.43
C TRP A 337 10.96 -34.13 7.92
N SER A 338 12.23 -34.01 8.33
CA SER A 338 12.55 -33.76 9.73
C SER A 338 12.00 -32.38 10.16
N GLN A 339 11.57 -32.28 11.41
CA GLN A 339 11.14 -31.00 12.00
C GLN A 339 12.20 -29.90 11.81
N ARG A 340 13.49 -30.25 11.94
CA ARG A 340 14.61 -29.31 11.76
C ARG A 340 14.67 -28.76 10.34
N SER A 341 14.53 -29.63 9.34
CA SER A 341 14.53 -29.23 7.93
C SER A 341 13.37 -28.29 7.60
N LEU A 342 12.17 -28.60 8.12
CA LEU A 342 11.00 -27.75 7.90
C LEU A 342 11.16 -26.37 8.55
N VAL A 343 11.65 -26.32 9.80
CA VAL A 343 11.94 -25.05 10.48
C VAL A 343 12.98 -24.25 9.69
N ALA A 344 14.06 -24.89 9.24
CA ALA A 344 15.11 -24.23 8.45
C ALA A 344 14.56 -23.66 7.14
N ILE A 345 13.73 -24.41 6.41
CA ILE A 345 13.08 -23.94 5.17
C ILE A 345 12.19 -22.73 5.46
N VAL A 346 11.33 -22.80 6.47
CA VAL A 346 10.42 -21.69 6.82
C VAL A 346 11.20 -20.43 7.17
N VAL A 347 12.25 -20.55 7.98
CA VAL A 347 13.12 -19.43 8.36
C VAL A 347 13.86 -18.88 7.14
N ALA A 348 14.40 -19.74 6.28
CA ALA A 348 15.11 -19.32 5.07
C ALA A 348 14.19 -18.55 4.11
N VAL A 349 12.99 -19.08 3.83
CA VAL A 349 11.98 -18.41 2.99
C VAL A 349 11.58 -17.06 3.60
N ALA A 350 11.29 -17.02 4.90
CA ALA A 350 10.91 -15.80 5.61
C ALA A 350 11.98 -14.70 5.52
N LEU A 351 13.23 -15.02 5.86
CA LEU A 351 14.33 -14.05 5.87
C LEU A 351 14.73 -13.61 4.47
N THR A 352 14.74 -14.54 3.51
CA THR A 352 15.14 -14.23 2.11
C THR A 352 14.14 -13.29 1.47
N THR A 353 12.85 -13.61 1.54
CA THR A 353 11.79 -12.76 0.95
C THR A 353 11.72 -11.40 1.66
N HIS A 354 11.94 -11.32 2.97
CA HIS A 354 12.02 -10.05 3.66
C HIS A 354 13.25 -9.21 3.27
N ALA A 355 14.41 -9.84 3.07
CA ALA A 355 15.62 -9.14 2.63
C ALA A 355 15.44 -8.56 1.23
N ILE A 356 14.88 -9.33 0.28
CA ILE A 356 14.55 -8.87 -1.08
C ILE A 356 13.57 -7.68 -1.02
N GLY A 357 12.59 -7.73 -0.13
CA GLY A 357 11.60 -6.66 0.03
C GLY A 357 12.16 -5.33 0.52
N GLY A 358 13.37 -5.31 1.08
CA GLY A 358 14.02 -4.07 1.53
C GLY A 358 14.23 -3.07 0.39
N ALA A 359 14.63 -3.55 -0.79
CA ALA A 359 14.78 -2.70 -1.97
C ALA A 359 13.44 -2.09 -2.41
N LYS A 360 12.38 -2.91 -2.42
CA LYS A 360 11.02 -2.45 -2.74
C LYS A 360 10.54 -1.40 -1.75
N ALA A 361 10.76 -1.63 -0.45
CA ALA A 361 10.40 -0.68 0.61
C ALA A 361 11.10 0.67 0.43
N ASN A 362 12.39 0.67 0.07
CA ASN A 362 13.14 1.90 -0.17
C ASN A 362 12.60 2.67 -1.37
N ARG A 363 12.30 1.99 -2.48
CA ARG A 363 11.67 2.60 -3.65
C ARG A 363 10.31 3.21 -3.29
N VAL A 364 9.45 2.48 -2.60
CA VAL A 364 8.13 2.99 -2.19
C VAL A 364 8.25 4.25 -1.30
N ARG A 365 9.22 4.29 -0.38
CA ARG A 365 9.49 5.49 0.44
C ARG A 365 9.96 6.66 -0.42
N HIS A 366 10.83 6.39 -1.38
CA HIS A 366 11.37 7.38 -2.32
C HIS A 366 10.26 7.97 -3.19
N ASP A 367 9.41 7.13 -3.78
CA ASP A 367 8.33 7.54 -4.67
C ASP A 367 7.25 8.36 -3.94
N TYR A 368 7.01 8.08 -2.66
CA TYR A 368 6.00 8.79 -1.86
C TYR A 368 6.52 9.99 -1.09
N ALA A 369 7.83 10.13 -0.87
CA ALA A 369 8.38 11.27 -0.14
C ALA A 369 7.96 12.63 -0.74
N PRO A 370 7.97 12.85 -2.07
CA PRO A 370 7.52 14.09 -2.68
C PRO A 370 6.05 14.44 -2.42
N LEU A 371 5.18 13.42 -2.26
CA LEU A 371 3.74 13.64 -2.10
C LEU A 371 3.37 14.25 -0.74
N ASN A 372 4.30 14.28 0.22
CA ASN A 372 4.10 14.97 1.49
C ASN A 372 3.86 16.48 1.31
N LEU A 373 4.25 17.05 0.16
CA LEU A 373 3.98 18.42 -0.20
C LEU A 373 2.48 18.70 -0.36
N ALA A 374 1.66 17.67 -0.61
CA ALA A 374 0.22 17.80 -0.78
C ALA A 374 -0.46 18.51 0.40
N ALA A 375 0.01 18.27 1.63
CA ALA A 375 -0.51 18.94 2.83
C ALA A 375 -0.39 20.46 2.74
N ILE A 376 0.79 20.94 2.31
CA ILE A 376 1.10 22.36 2.19
C ILE A 376 0.34 22.92 0.99
N ALA A 377 0.35 22.22 -0.15
CA ALA A 377 -0.35 22.62 -1.37
C ALA A 377 -1.87 22.79 -1.15
N LEU A 378 -2.50 21.90 -0.36
CA LEU A 378 -3.91 22.03 0.04
C LEU A 378 -4.15 23.25 0.94
N ARG A 379 -3.19 23.63 1.79
CA ARG A 379 -3.32 24.77 2.71
C ARG A 379 -3.13 26.11 2.04
N VAL A 380 -2.23 26.18 1.06
CA VAL A 380 -1.99 27.39 0.27
C VAL A 380 -2.89 27.50 -0.96
N ASP A 381 -3.78 26.52 -1.17
CA ASP A 381 -4.68 26.43 -2.33
C ASP A 381 -3.91 26.58 -3.66
N ALA A 382 -2.92 25.72 -3.88
CA ALA A 382 -2.07 25.71 -5.08
C ALA A 382 -2.55 24.65 -6.10
N PRO A 383 -3.47 25.01 -7.01
CA PRO A 383 -4.15 24.04 -7.84
C PRO A 383 -3.25 23.32 -8.86
N ALA A 384 -2.33 24.02 -9.52
CA ALA A 384 -1.45 23.39 -10.50
C ALA A 384 -0.49 22.40 -9.84
N VAL A 385 -0.05 22.69 -8.60
CA VAL A 385 0.77 21.73 -7.83
C VAL A 385 -0.05 20.54 -7.37
N LEU A 386 -1.28 20.73 -6.91
CA LEU A 386 -2.16 19.63 -6.54
C LEU A 386 -2.46 18.71 -7.73
N ASP A 387 -2.67 19.27 -8.92
CA ASP A 387 -2.88 18.51 -10.15
C ASP A 387 -1.60 17.74 -10.53
N ALA A 388 -0.42 18.34 -10.40
CA ALA A 388 0.88 17.69 -10.64
C ALA A 388 1.19 16.57 -9.62
N LEU A 389 0.68 16.67 -8.39
CA LEU A 389 0.78 15.63 -7.37
C LEU A 389 -0.38 14.61 -7.43
N HIS A 390 -1.30 14.77 -8.39
CA HIS A 390 -2.50 13.95 -8.55
C HIS A 390 -3.39 13.92 -7.28
N ILE A 391 -3.64 15.08 -6.68
CA ILE A 391 -4.51 15.25 -5.51
C ILE A 391 -5.85 15.87 -5.91
N GLN A 392 -6.97 15.24 -5.53
CA GLN A 392 -8.31 15.70 -5.88
C GLN A 392 -8.73 16.91 -5.02
N ARG A 393 -8.75 18.10 -5.63
CA ARG A 393 -9.11 19.36 -4.97
C ARG A 393 -10.57 19.44 -4.51
N ALA A 394 -11.46 18.74 -5.21
CA ALA A 394 -12.89 18.71 -4.91
C ALA A 394 -13.21 18.17 -3.49
N ALA A 395 -12.28 17.46 -2.85
CA ALA A 395 -12.45 16.97 -1.49
C ALA A 395 -12.18 18.04 -0.42
N ALA A 396 -11.57 19.18 -0.76
CA ALA A 396 -11.14 20.18 0.21
C ALA A 396 -12.28 20.81 1.03
N PRO A 397 -13.47 21.13 0.48
CA PRO A 397 -14.59 21.64 1.27
C PRO A 397 -15.05 20.66 2.35
N ALA A 398 -15.36 19.42 1.96
CA ALA A 398 -15.74 18.35 2.88
C ALA A 398 -14.66 18.07 3.94
N ALA A 399 -13.39 17.98 3.54
CA ALA A 399 -12.27 17.78 4.45
C ALA A 399 -12.10 18.93 5.45
N ARG A 400 -12.34 20.18 5.01
CA ARG A 400 -12.32 21.35 5.90
C ARG A 400 -13.49 21.33 6.88
N ALA A 401 -14.70 21.01 6.42
CA ALA A 401 -15.88 20.91 7.27
C ALA A 401 -15.73 19.84 8.37
N LEU A 402 -15.08 18.71 8.04
CA LEU A 402 -14.78 17.64 8.99
C LEU A 402 -13.55 17.89 9.88
N GLY A 403 -12.81 18.99 9.69
CA GLY A 403 -11.57 19.24 10.45
C GLY A 403 -10.47 18.22 10.16
N ALA A 404 -10.37 17.74 8.92
CA ALA A 404 -9.35 16.81 8.49
C ALA A 404 -7.99 17.49 8.31
N TYR A 405 -6.89 16.77 8.52
CA TYR A 405 -5.55 17.23 8.16
C TYR A 405 -5.47 17.43 6.64
N PRO A 406 -4.97 18.57 6.13
CA PRO A 406 -4.20 19.61 6.83
C PRO A 406 -5.01 20.83 7.33
N PHE A 407 -6.33 20.80 7.32
CA PHE A 407 -7.19 21.95 7.68
C PHE A 407 -7.43 22.14 9.18
N ASN A 408 -6.94 21.23 10.02
CA ASN A 408 -7.02 21.33 11.49
C ASN A 408 -5.76 21.95 12.12
N ASP A 409 -5.83 22.18 13.43
CA ASP A 409 -4.76 22.79 14.23
C ASP A 409 -3.47 21.95 14.33
N ALA A 410 -3.50 20.69 13.86
CA ALA A 410 -2.32 19.83 13.85
C ALA A 410 -1.38 20.10 12.66
N PHE A 411 -1.77 20.98 11.73
CA PHE A 411 -0.95 21.42 10.61
C PHE A 411 0.15 22.41 11.04
N THR A 412 1.33 22.22 10.48
CA THR A 412 2.51 23.07 10.65
C THR A 412 3.37 22.94 9.40
N LEU A 413 4.12 23.98 9.05
CA LEU A 413 5.19 23.92 8.06
C LEU A 413 6.40 23.08 8.52
N GLY A 414 6.43 22.65 9.79
CA GLY A 414 7.47 21.79 10.36
C GLY A 414 8.76 22.52 10.70
N CYS A 415 8.74 23.86 10.76
CA CYS A 415 9.92 24.70 10.91
C CYS A 415 10.29 25.05 12.36
N GLY A 416 9.53 24.56 13.35
CA GLY A 416 9.82 24.79 14.77
C GLY A 416 9.63 26.25 15.23
N GLY A 417 8.78 27.01 14.55
CA GLY A 417 8.47 28.40 14.91
C GLY A 417 7.66 29.11 13.82
N PRO A 418 8.28 29.55 12.71
CA PRO A 418 7.57 30.29 11.68
C PRO A 418 6.52 29.42 10.96
N GLU A 419 5.31 29.97 10.87
CA GLU A 419 4.16 29.39 10.17
C GLU A 419 3.65 30.36 9.10
N LEU A 420 2.67 29.93 8.29
CA LEU A 420 1.98 30.79 7.32
C LEU A 420 1.51 32.11 7.98
N GLY A 421 1.86 33.24 7.38
CA GLY A 421 1.58 34.59 7.90
C GLY A 421 2.65 35.16 8.84
N THR A 422 3.67 34.38 9.24
CA THR A 422 4.75 34.87 10.10
C THR A 422 5.67 35.81 9.33
N ARG A 423 6.07 36.95 9.92
CA ARG A 423 7.09 37.83 9.34
C ARG A 423 8.50 37.40 9.75
N LEU A 424 9.43 37.35 8.80
CA LEU A 424 10.84 37.01 9.01
C LEU A 424 11.75 38.22 8.72
N PRO A 425 12.90 38.38 9.38
CA PRO A 425 13.84 39.47 9.09
C PRO A 425 14.76 39.12 7.91
N VAL A 426 14.19 38.86 6.73
CA VAL A 426 14.88 38.27 5.56
C VAL A 426 16.16 39.01 5.13
N PRO A 427 16.21 40.36 5.12
CA PRO A 427 17.43 41.08 4.71
C PRO A 427 18.65 40.76 5.58
N THR A 428 18.43 40.40 6.85
CA THR A 428 19.49 40.10 7.82
C THR A 428 19.97 38.65 7.76
N LEU A 429 19.26 37.79 7.03
CA LEU A 429 19.58 36.37 6.96
C LEU A 429 20.80 36.11 6.07
N PRO A 430 21.72 35.23 6.47
CA PRO A 430 22.87 34.85 5.66
C PRO A 430 22.41 34.20 4.34
N LEU A 431 23.01 34.59 3.23
CA LEU A 431 22.80 33.97 1.92
C LEU A 431 23.72 32.76 1.78
N LEU A 432 23.17 31.62 1.36
CA LEU A 432 23.98 30.44 1.07
C LEU A 432 24.87 30.68 -0.16
N PRO A 433 26.12 30.18 -0.13
CA PRO A 433 26.94 30.03 -1.32
C PRO A 433 26.20 29.27 -2.43
N ARG A 434 26.40 29.68 -3.70
CA ARG A 434 25.85 29.01 -4.89
C ARG A 434 26.57 27.69 -5.19
N ALA A 435 26.01 26.87 -6.09
CA ALA A 435 26.60 25.59 -6.51
C ALA A 435 28.02 25.69 -7.10
N THR A 436 28.37 26.82 -7.71
CA THR A 436 29.69 27.06 -8.30
C THR A 436 30.79 27.26 -7.26
N GLN A 437 30.43 27.50 -6.01
CA GLN A 437 31.37 27.72 -4.91
C GLN A 437 31.71 26.41 -4.19
N THR A 438 32.96 26.30 -3.72
CA THR A 438 33.44 25.13 -2.97
C THR A 438 33.01 25.21 -1.51
N GLY A 439 32.75 24.05 -0.90
CA GLY A 439 32.41 23.93 0.52
C GLY A 439 31.14 23.10 0.77
N ASP A 440 30.95 22.75 2.05
CA ASP A 440 29.85 21.88 2.50
C ASP A 440 28.58 22.65 2.88
N THR A 441 28.62 23.98 2.82
CA THR A 441 27.47 24.87 3.05
C THR A 441 27.16 25.65 1.78
N ARG A 442 26.13 25.24 1.04
CA ARG A 442 25.75 25.79 -0.26
C ARG A 442 24.35 25.33 -0.66
N GLY A 443 23.71 26.04 -1.56
CA GLY A 443 22.41 25.66 -2.10
C GLY A 443 21.95 26.61 -3.19
N GLU A 444 20.91 26.22 -3.90
CA GLU A 444 20.28 27.03 -4.94
C GLU A 444 18.88 26.51 -5.25
N THR A 445 18.04 27.39 -5.79
CA THR A 445 16.74 27.00 -6.36
C THR A 445 16.96 26.50 -7.78
N SER A 446 16.26 25.44 -8.16
CA SER A 446 16.35 24.83 -9.50
C SER A 446 15.24 25.28 -10.44
N THR A 447 14.18 25.89 -9.91
CA THR A 447 13.06 26.43 -10.68
C THR A 447 12.83 27.91 -10.36
N PRO A 448 12.16 28.65 -11.26
CA PRO A 448 11.70 30.01 -10.99
C PRO A 448 10.80 30.09 -9.75
N LEU A 449 10.83 31.23 -9.07
CA LEU A 449 10.04 31.49 -7.86
C LEU A 449 8.65 32.03 -8.21
N THR A 450 7.82 31.15 -8.76
CA THR A 450 6.44 31.48 -9.16
C THR A 450 5.44 30.79 -8.23
N GLY A 451 4.44 31.54 -7.74
CA GLY A 451 3.31 30.96 -6.99
C GLY A 451 2.56 29.91 -7.79
N ASP A 452 1.95 28.93 -7.11
CA ASP A 452 1.27 27.78 -7.72
C ASP A 452 2.13 27.02 -8.75
N THR A 453 3.42 26.89 -8.48
CA THR A 453 4.31 25.99 -9.23
C THR A 453 5.10 25.13 -8.26
N LEU A 454 5.54 23.96 -8.73
CA LEU A 454 6.42 23.10 -7.93
C LEU A 454 7.81 23.74 -7.87
N ILE A 455 8.12 24.39 -6.75
CA ILE A 455 9.41 25.03 -6.56
C ILE A 455 10.37 23.98 -6.04
N THR A 456 11.48 23.78 -6.74
CA THR A 456 12.48 22.79 -6.38
C THR A 456 13.83 23.45 -6.14
N GLY A 457 14.66 22.80 -5.34
CA GLY A 457 16.04 23.19 -5.14
C GLY A 457 16.75 22.24 -4.21
N TRP A 458 17.94 22.63 -3.80
CA TRP A 458 18.73 21.86 -2.85
C TRP A 458 19.50 22.79 -1.94
N ALA A 459 19.80 22.32 -0.73
CA ALA A 459 20.65 23.02 0.21
C ALA A 459 21.40 22.02 1.07
N ALA A 460 22.70 22.21 1.22
CA ALA A 460 23.54 21.53 2.19
C ALA A 460 24.06 22.59 3.17
N ILE A 461 23.96 22.31 4.47
CA ILE A 461 24.51 23.16 5.54
C ILE A 461 25.41 22.25 6.37
N ASN A 462 26.71 22.52 6.35
CA ASN A 462 27.74 21.65 6.92
C ASN A 462 27.64 20.19 6.44
N GLY A 463 27.33 19.99 5.15
CA GLY A 463 27.21 18.67 4.52
C GLY A 463 25.92 17.93 4.86
N THR A 464 25.00 18.58 5.59
CA THR A 464 23.72 17.99 6.01
C THR A 464 22.53 18.71 5.39
N ARG A 465 21.39 18.02 5.34
CA ARG A 465 20.14 18.57 4.77
C ARG A 465 19.52 19.65 5.67
N PRO A 466 18.73 20.57 5.10
CA PRO A 466 17.91 21.48 5.88
C PRO A 466 16.80 20.75 6.64
N ASP A 467 16.40 21.32 7.78
CA ASP A 467 15.32 20.80 8.61
C ASP A 467 13.94 21.11 7.99
N CYS A 468 13.77 22.31 7.41
CA CYS A 468 12.57 22.69 6.68
C CYS A 468 12.84 23.76 5.60
N VAL A 469 11.82 24.07 4.79
CA VAL A 469 11.84 25.16 3.79
C VAL A 469 10.63 26.07 3.96
N LEU A 470 10.85 27.38 3.87
CA LEU A 470 9.85 28.44 3.92
C LEU A 470 9.93 29.28 2.65
N LEU A 471 8.79 29.75 2.17
CA LEU A 471 8.69 30.72 1.07
C LEU A 471 8.14 32.03 1.64
N VAL A 472 8.83 33.13 1.36
CA VAL A 472 8.43 34.47 1.82
C VAL A 472 8.09 35.38 0.65
N ASP A 473 7.12 36.27 0.84
CA ASP A 473 6.77 37.31 -0.12
C ASP A 473 7.76 38.50 -0.07
N GLN A 474 7.48 39.57 -0.82
CA GLN A 474 8.30 40.79 -0.82
C GLN A 474 8.21 41.61 0.48
N ASN A 475 7.27 41.30 1.37
CA ASN A 475 7.07 41.94 2.68
C ASN A 475 7.65 41.08 3.82
N ASP A 476 8.45 40.08 3.46
CA ASP A 476 9.05 39.10 4.35
C ASP A 476 8.03 38.26 5.14
N ILE A 477 6.82 38.07 4.61
CA ILE A 477 5.77 37.25 5.20
C ILE A 477 5.86 35.84 4.62
N VAL A 478 5.84 34.82 5.50
CA VAL A 478 5.78 33.42 5.10
C VAL A 478 4.44 33.14 4.40
N ILE A 479 4.49 32.86 3.11
CA ILE A 479 3.33 32.56 2.26
C ILE A 479 3.24 31.10 1.87
N GLY A 480 4.30 30.33 2.07
CA GLY A 480 4.33 28.90 1.73
C GLY A 480 5.48 28.18 2.43
N GLY A 481 5.64 26.91 2.10
CA GLY A 481 6.70 26.09 2.66
C GLY A 481 6.95 24.84 1.85
N GLY A 482 7.80 23.98 2.37
CA GLY A 482 8.24 22.80 1.64
C GLY A 482 8.70 21.65 2.51
N ILE A 483 9.03 20.56 1.84
CA ILE A 483 9.55 19.32 2.40
C ILE A 483 11.01 19.16 1.98
N THR A 484 11.82 18.63 2.89
CA THR A 484 13.27 18.42 2.69
C THR A 484 13.59 16.93 2.68
N GLY A 485 14.86 16.57 2.48
CA GLY A 485 15.27 15.17 2.53
C GLY A 485 14.87 14.39 1.29
N LEU A 486 14.53 15.09 0.20
CA LEU A 486 14.11 14.44 -1.02
C LEU A 486 15.32 13.84 -1.73
N PRO A 487 15.11 12.71 -2.43
CA PRO A 487 16.14 12.15 -3.27
C PRO A 487 16.52 13.12 -4.39
N SER A 488 17.81 13.13 -4.75
CA SER A 488 18.28 13.98 -5.84
C SER A 488 17.72 13.49 -7.17
N THR A 489 17.03 14.37 -7.89
CA THR A 489 16.58 14.14 -9.27
C THR A 489 17.66 14.54 -10.30
N THR A 490 18.74 15.18 -9.86
CA THR A 490 19.79 15.76 -10.73
C THR A 490 20.96 14.80 -10.93
N ALA A 491 20.71 13.67 -11.59
CA ALA A 491 21.76 12.71 -11.98
C ALA A 491 22.68 13.20 -13.13
N LYS A 492 22.71 14.50 -13.46
CA LYS A 492 23.35 15.02 -14.69
C LYS A 492 24.05 16.38 -14.55
N THR A 493 24.58 16.75 -13.39
CA THR A 493 25.48 17.92 -13.26
C THR A 493 26.88 17.49 -12.84
N LYS A 494 27.88 18.30 -13.21
CA LYS A 494 29.31 18.03 -12.94
C LYS A 494 29.63 17.98 -11.43
N ASN A 495 28.78 18.61 -10.61
CA ASN A 495 28.78 18.59 -9.15
C ASN A 495 27.35 18.33 -8.64
N PRO A 496 26.90 17.06 -8.55
CA PRO A 496 25.56 16.77 -8.06
C PRO A 496 25.44 17.16 -6.57
N PRO A 497 24.26 17.64 -6.14
CA PRO A 497 24.03 17.92 -4.74
C PRO A 497 24.16 16.64 -3.89
N PRO A 498 24.59 16.73 -2.62
CA PRO A 498 24.66 15.56 -1.76
C PRO A 498 23.29 14.87 -1.64
N GLU A 499 23.27 13.54 -1.55
CA GLU A 499 22.01 12.78 -1.47
C GLU A 499 21.16 13.23 -0.27
N GLY A 500 19.86 13.44 -0.48
CA GLY A 500 18.94 13.86 0.58
C GLY A 500 18.98 15.36 0.92
N THR A 501 19.67 16.19 0.13
CA THR A 501 19.69 17.66 0.31
C THR A 501 18.65 18.41 -0.53
N THR A 502 17.95 17.69 -1.40
CA THR A 502 16.90 18.24 -2.26
C THR A 502 15.64 18.53 -1.43
N TRP A 503 14.91 19.55 -1.86
CA TRP A 503 13.65 19.98 -1.27
C TRP A 503 12.67 20.42 -2.35
N HIS A 504 11.37 20.28 -2.05
CA HIS A 504 10.27 20.83 -2.86
C HIS A 504 9.43 21.76 -1.99
N ALA A 505 8.94 22.85 -2.55
CA ALA A 505 8.13 23.85 -1.88
C ALA A 505 6.99 24.36 -2.77
N VAL A 506 5.98 24.97 -2.15
CA VAL A 506 4.82 25.55 -2.84
C VAL A 506 4.28 26.77 -2.11
N ALA A 507 3.82 27.75 -2.89
CA ALA A 507 3.15 28.96 -2.44
C ALA A 507 1.81 29.15 -3.20
N PRO A 508 0.89 30.00 -2.70
CA PRO A 508 -0.41 30.23 -3.33
C PRO A 508 -0.30 30.75 -4.77
N PRO A 509 -1.37 30.65 -5.58
CA PRO A 509 -1.44 31.28 -6.88
C PRO A 509 -1.35 32.81 -6.77
N ASN A 510 -0.86 33.45 -7.84
CA ASN A 510 -0.76 34.91 -7.96
C ASN A 510 0.11 35.61 -6.88
N THR A 511 0.97 34.88 -6.18
CA THR A 511 1.92 35.48 -5.22
C THR A 511 3.30 35.70 -5.84
N THR A 512 3.90 36.86 -5.57
CA THR A 512 5.31 37.12 -5.87
C THR A 512 6.18 36.65 -4.71
N ILE A 513 7.04 35.67 -4.97
CA ILE A 513 7.94 35.10 -3.96
C ILE A 513 9.21 35.94 -3.93
N GLY A 514 9.51 36.54 -2.77
CA GLY A 514 10.68 37.37 -2.57
C GLY A 514 11.94 36.56 -2.29
N SER A 515 11.83 35.44 -1.57
CA SER A 515 12.97 34.59 -1.23
C SER A 515 12.56 33.18 -0.79
N VAL A 516 13.50 32.23 -0.90
CA VAL A 516 13.42 30.90 -0.29
C VAL A 516 14.31 30.87 0.93
N ILE A 517 13.76 30.46 2.07
CA ILE A 517 14.47 30.33 3.34
C ILE A 517 14.53 28.86 3.72
N VAL A 518 15.72 28.39 4.10
CA VAL A 518 15.90 27.05 4.70
C VAL A 518 16.33 27.19 6.15
N THR A 519 15.94 26.22 6.97
CA THR A 519 16.36 26.16 8.38
C THR A 519 17.32 25.02 8.62
N HIS A 520 18.26 25.22 9.54
CA HIS A 520 19.12 24.16 10.04
C HIS A 520 19.51 24.47 11.49
N GLN A 521 19.17 23.55 12.40
CA GLN A 521 19.41 23.67 13.85
C GLN A 521 18.90 25.02 14.41
N GLY A 522 17.72 25.46 13.97
CA GLY A 522 17.09 26.72 14.40
C GLY A 522 17.67 27.99 13.77
N ARG A 523 18.65 27.90 12.85
CA ARG A 523 19.18 29.04 12.10
C ARG A 523 18.58 29.11 10.70
N PHE A 524 18.29 30.31 10.23
CA PHE A 524 17.68 30.57 8.92
C PHE A 524 18.72 31.02 7.91
N TYR A 525 18.61 30.54 6.67
CA TYR A 525 19.49 30.88 5.56
C TYR A 525 18.67 31.18 4.31
N ARG A 526 19.05 32.20 3.56
CA ARG A 526 18.49 32.47 2.22
C ARG A 526 19.13 31.54 1.20
N VAL A 527 18.31 30.95 0.34
CA VAL A 527 18.78 30.17 -0.81
C VAL A 527 18.83 31.08 -2.03
N PRO A 528 19.97 31.19 -2.73
CA PRO A 528 20.06 31.99 -3.95
C PRO A 528 19.23 31.37 -5.07
N GLN A 529 18.63 32.22 -5.90
CA GLN A 529 18.00 31.76 -7.15
C GLN A 529 19.08 31.39 -8.17
N ALA A 530 18.88 30.28 -8.91
CA ALA A 530 19.74 29.97 -10.05
C ALA A 530 19.72 31.11 -11.07
N GLU A 531 20.88 31.45 -11.63
CA GLU A 531 20.94 32.36 -12.76
C GLU A 531 20.28 31.68 -13.95
N THR A 532 19.21 32.28 -14.46
CA THR A 532 18.70 31.92 -15.78
C THR A 532 19.82 32.26 -16.76
N GLU A 533 20.49 31.27 -17.35
CA GLU A 533 21.35 31.52 -18.50
C GLU A 533 20.45 32.12 -19.60
N ILE A 534 20.49 33.43 -19.72
CA ILE A 534 19.90 34.15 -20.85
C ILE A 534 20.85 33.86 -22.01
N GLY A 535 20.53 32.80 -22.77
CA GLY A 535 21.17 32.48 -24.04
C GLY A 535 20.82 33.48 -25.13
#